data_AF-A0AAW2R224-F1
#
_entry.id   AF-A0AAW2R224-F1
#
_cell.length_a   1.000
_cell.length_b   1.000
_cell.length_c   1.000
_cell.angle_alpha   90.00
_cell.angle_beta   90.00
_cell.angle_gamma   90.00
#
_symmetry.space_group_name_H-M   'P 1'
#
loop_
_entity.id
_entity.type
_entity.pdbx_description
1 polymer ?
#
loop_
_entity_poly.entity_id
_entity_poly.type
_entity_poly.pdbx_seq_one_letter_code
_entity_poly.pdbx_strand_id
1 'polypeptide(L)'
;MSSFDSSADDHKDVEIQGQSVDFDYRHNIGATSISKNVKGSENLIHSQDEETMELYSRARAQEKEILYLRERIALASVKESQLLSEKYTLERKFAELRMALDEKQSEVITSASNELARRKGDLEVNLNLVNELKVVENEKLIFMSSMLEILGEYGAWPHVTNASALSNSIKSCLNF
;
A
#
# COMPACT_ATOMS: atom_id res chain seq x y z
N MET A 1 7.64 -0.90 -28.15
CA MET A 1 8.67 -1.90 -27.85
C MET A 1 9.77 -1.20 -27.07
N SER A 2 9.83 -1.35 -25.75
CA SER A 2 10.99 -0.93 -24.97
C SER A 2 11.28 -2.00 -23.92
N SER A 3 12.38 -2.70 -24.12
CA SER A 3 12.90 -3.72 -23.21
C SER A 3 13.60 -3.02 -22.05
N PHE A 4 13.21 -3.36 -20.82
CA PHE A 4 13.93 -2.99 -19.62
C PHE A 4 14.60 -4.26 -19.11
N ASP A 5 15.92 -4.34 -19.30
CA ASP A 5 16.78 -5.27 -18.57
C ASP A 5 16.95 -4.75 -17.13
N SER A 6 16.82 -5.65 -16.15
CA SER A 6 17.42 -5.44 -14.85
C SER A 6 17.88 -6.78 -14.29
N SER A 7 19.18 -6.82 -14.01
CA SER A 7 19.96 -7.90 -13.41
C SER A 7 20.40 -7.46 -12.00
N ALA A 8 20.19 -8.33 -11.01
CA ALA A 8 20.81 -8.41 -9.68
C ALA A 8 20.01 -9.48 -8.91
N ASP A 9 20.45 -10.73 -8.82
CA ASP A 9 21.50 -11.27 -7.95
C ASP A 9 21.28 -11.09 -6.44
N ASP A 10 21.30 -12.25 -5.78
CA ASP A 10 21.65 -12.54 -4.39
C ASP A 10 20.66 -12.21 -3.24
N HIS A 11 20.00 -13.25 -2.69
CA HIS A 11 20.32 -13.74 -1.33
C HIS A 11 19.45 -14.93 -0.83
N LYS A 12 20.20 -15.97 -0.43
CA LYS A 12 20.04 -16.79 0.78
C LYS A 12 18.98 -17.89 0.80
N ASP A 13 19.42 -19.05 0.30
CA ASP A 13 18.97 -20.37 0.72
C ASP A 13 19.10 -20.53 2.24
N VAL A 14 18.00 -20.92 2.88
CA VAL A 14 17.95 -21.27 4.29
C VAL A 14 18.48 -22.69 4.46
N GLU A 15 19.71 -22.77 4.96
CA GLU A 15 20.39 -23.97 5.41
C GLU A 15 19.61 -24.59 6.59
N ILE A 16 18.82 -25.64 6.31
CA ILE A 16 18.27 -26.51 7.36
C ILE A 16 19.39 -27.43 7.81
N GLN A 17 20.01 -27.07 8.94
CA GLN A 17 20.97 -27.89 9.66
C GLN A 17 20.28 -29.14 10.24
N GLY A 18 20.12 -30.15 9.39
CA GLY A 18 19.80 -31.51 9.82
C GLY A 18 21.04 -32.12 10.46
N GLN A 19 21.00 -32.28 11.78
CA GLN A 19 22.05 -32.96 12.54
C GLN A 19 22.29 -34.36 11.97
N SER A 20 23.49 -34.54 11.43
CA SER A 20 24.09 -35.84 11.14
C SER A 20 24.13 -36.66 12.42
N VAL A 21 23.46 -37.80 12.42
CA VAL A 21 23.71 -38.88 13.38
C VAL A 21 24.22 -40.05 12.56
N ASP A 22 25.56 -40.14 12.52
CA ASP A 22 26.29 -41.29 12.00
C ASP A 22 25.79 -42.57 12.68
N PHE A 23 25.22 -43.49 11.89
CA PHE A 23 25.05 -44.88 12.30
C PHE A 23 25.89 -45.75 11.38
N ASP A 24 27.14 -45.91 11.80
CA ASP A 24 28.14 -46.76 11.19
C ASP A 24 27.81 -48.23 11.50
N TYR A 25 27.24 -48.96 10.53
CA TYR A 25 27.18 -50.43 10.56
C TYR A 25 27.84 -50.99 9.31
N ARG A 26 29.17 -51.09 9.39
CA ARG A 26 30.03 -51.77 8.42
C ARG A 26 29.89 -53.29 8.59
N HIS A 27 29.15 -53.96 7.71
CA HIS A 27 29.13 -55.43 7.64
C HIS A 27 30.05 -55.90 6.50
N ASN A 28 31.16 -56.53 6.88
CA ASN A 28 32.14 -57.10 5.97
C ASN A 28 31.91 -58.61 5.91
N ILE A 29 31.33 -59.11 4.82
CA ILE A 29 31.16 -60.55 4.60
C ILE A 29 32.31 -61.02 3.70
N GLY A 30 33.44 -61.33 4.34
CA GLY A 30 34.55 -62.06 3.75
C GLY A 30 34.42 -63.54 4.07
N ALA A 31 34.18 -64.37 3.06
CA ALA A 31 34.09 -65.82 3.18
C ALA A 31 35.43 -66.46 3.56
N THR A 32 35.47 -67.37 4.55
CA THR A 32 36.40 -68.52 4.51
C THR A 32 35.98 -69.71 5.40
N SER A 33 36.02 -70.88 4.77
CA SER A 33 36.42 -72.23 5.28
C SER A 33 35.54 -73.05 6.24
N ILE A 34 35.22 -74.24 5.72
CA ILE A 34 34.73 -75.47 6.35
C ILE A 34 35.79 -76.09 7.29
N SER A 35 35.43 -76.55 8.50
CA SER A 35 35.74 -77.91 9.01
C SER A 35 35.13 -78.22 10.38
N LYS A 36 34.49 -79.41 10.44
CA LYS A 36 34.08 -80.28 11.56
C LYS A 36 34.55 -79.92 12.99
N ASN A 37 33.60 -79.81 13.94
CA ASN A 37 33.53 -80.75 15.07
C ASN A 37 32.17 -80.71 15.81
N VAL A 38 31.80 -81.86 16.36
CA VAL A 38 30.59 -82.11 17.17
C VAL A 38 30.72 -81.43 18.54
N LYS A 39 29.58 -80.92 19.06
CA LYS A 39 29.33 -80.36 20.41
C LYS A 39 29.25 -78.82 20.46
N GLY A 40 28.09 -78.26 20.10
CA GLY A 40 27.84 -76.81 20.20
C GLY A 40 26.39 -76.37 19.97
N SER A 41 25.41 -77.26 20.07
CA SER A 41 24.00 -76.95 19.77
C SER A 41 23.30 -76.12 20.86
N GLU A 42 23.82 -76.09 22.09
CA GLU A 42 23.22 -75.32 23.20
C GLU A 42 23.54 -73.82 23.12
N ASN A 43 24.73 -73.45 22.64
CA ASN A 43 25.16 -72.03 22.57
C ASN A 43 24.59 -71.28 21.35
N LEU A 44 24.27 -71.99 20.25
CA LEU A 44 23.68 -71.39 19.05
C LEU A 44 22.21 -71.00 19.27
N ILE A 45 21.48 -71.82 20.05
CA ILE A 45 20.08 -71.55 20.40
C ILE A 45 19.97 -70.35 21.34
N HIS A 46 20.90 -70.21 22.29
CA HIS A 46 20.90 -69.09 23.23
C HIS A 46 21.29 -67.75 22.57
N SER A 47 22.26 -67.75 21.65
CA SER A 47 22.67 -66.56 20.88
C SER A 47 21.59 -66.10 19.90
N GLN A 48 20.84 -67.02 19.31
CA GLN A 48 19.73 -66.70 18.41
C GLN A 48 18.53 -66.12 19.17
N ASP A 49 18.27 -66.60 20.39
CA ASP A 49 17.24 -66.06 21.28
C ASP A 49 17.55 -64.61 21.66
N GLU A 50 18.82 -64.28 21.95
CA GLU A 50 19.24 -62.91 22.29
C GLU A 50 19.14 -61.93 21.09
N GLU A 51 19.60 -62.33 19.90
CA GLU A 51 19.46 -61.50 18.68
C GLU A 51 17.98 -61.24 18.34
N THR A 52 17.10 -62.23 18.51
CA THR A 52 15.66 -62.03 18.27
C THR A 52 15.02 -61.11 19.32
N MET A 53 15.49 -61.16 20.57
CA MET A 53 15.05 -60.26 21.64
C MET A 53 15.49 -58.81 21.39
N GLU A 54 16.72 -58.61 20.91
CA GLU A 54 17.23 -57.29 20.49
C GLU A 54 16.44 -56.72 19.31
N LEU A 55 16.18 -57.52 18.27
CA LEU A 55 15.35 -57.12 17.14
C LEU A 55 13.94 -56.72 17.57
N TYR A 56 13.33 -57.48 18.48
CA TYR A 56 12.02 -57.14 19.05
C TYR A 56 12.05 -55.82 19.82
N SER A 57 13.11 -55.56 20.60
CA SER A 57 13.28 -54.31 21.32
C SER A 57 13.40 -53.10 20.37
N ARG A 58 14.15 -53.26 19.26
CA ARG A 58 14.30 -52.24 18.21
C ARG A 58 12.98 -51.98 17.49
N ALA A 59 12.23 -53.04 17.14
CA ALA A 59 10.92 -52.92 16.52
C ALA A 59 9.93 -52.15 17.41
N ARG A 60 9.92 -52.42 18.73
CA ARG A 60 9.10 -51.69 19.69
C ARG A 60 9.50 -50.22 19.84
N ALA A 61 10.80 -49.91 19.80
CA ALA A 61 11.26 -48.53 19.83
C ALA A 61 10.83 -47.77 18.56
N GLN A 62 10.95 -48.40 17.39
CA GLN A 62 10.49 -47.83 16.12
C GLN A 62 8.96 -47.62 16.10
N GLU A 63 8.18 -48.55 16.64
CA GLU A 63 6.72 -48.39 16.74
C GLU A 63 6.33 -47.17 17.57
N LYS A 64 7.00 -46.96 18.71
CA LYS A 64 6.78 -45.77 19.56
C LYS A 64 7.14 -44.48 18.82
N GLU A 65 8.25 -44.47 18.10
CA GLU A 65 8.66 -43.30 17.32
C GLU A 65 7.66 -43.01 16.18
N ILE A 66 7.17 -44.04 15.50
CA ILE A 66 6.13 -43.89 14.47
C ILE A 66 4.87 -43.26 15.07
N LEU A 67 4.43 -43.69 16.25
CA LEU A 67 3.27 -43.11 16.93
C LEU A 67 3.51 -41.64 17.30
N TYR A 68 4.67 -41.33 17.88
CA TYR A 68 5.05 -39.98 18.25
C TYR A 68 5.11 -39.03 17.04
N LEU A 69 5.73 -39.45 15.94
CA LEU A 69 5.80 -38.66 14.72
C LEU A 69 4.42 -38.43 14.10
N ARG A 70 3.54 -39.45 14.11
CA ARG A 70 2.16 -39.31 13.64
C ARG A 70 1.37 -38.30 14.47
N GLU A 71 1.52 -38.32 15.79
CA GLU A 71 0.90 -37.33 16.67
C GLU A 71 1.38 -35.92 16.34
N ARG A 72 2.70 -35.74 16.18
CA ARG A 72 3.27 -34.44 15.80
C ARG A 72 2.78 -33.94 14.44
N ILE A 73 2.67 -34.82 13.45
CA ILE A 73 2.12 -34.49 12.13
C ILE A 73 0.67 -34.05 12.26
N ALA A 74 -0.15 -34.79 13.01
CA ALA A 74 -1.55 -34.44 13.21
C ALA A 74 -1.72 -33.07 13.87
N LEU A 75 -0.94 -32.78 14.92
CA LEU A 75 -0.94 -31.47 15.59
C LEU A 75 -0.49 -30.35 14.65
N ALA A 76 0.55 -30.58 13.86
CA ALA A 76 1.04 -29.61 12.88
C ALA A 76 0.00 -29.31 11.79
N SER A 77 -0.68 -30.34 11.27
CA SER A 77 -1.73 -30.18 10.25
C SER A 77 -2.92 -29.36 10.75
N VAL A 78 -3.34 -29.56 12.01
CA VAL A 78 -4.41 -28.74 12.61
C VAL A 78 -3.97 -27.27 12.71
N LYS A 79 -2.74 -27.03 13.17
CA LYS A 79 -2.19 -25.67 13.29
C LYS A 79 -2.08 -24.98 11.93
N GLU A 80 -1.61 -25.69 10.91
CA GLU A 80 -1.52 -25.19 9.54
C GLU A 80 -2.90 -24.79 9.01
N SER A 81 -3.92 -25.63 9.22
CA SER A 81 -5.29 -25.35 8.79
C SER A 81 -5.85 -24.10 9.48
N GLN A 82 -5.58 -23.91 10.78
CA GLN A 82 -5.95 -22.69 11.50
C GLN A 82 -5.25 -21.46 10.90
N LEU A 83 -3.93 -21.49 10.74
CA LEU A 83 -3.17 -20.37 10.18
C LEU A 83 -3.62 -20.01 8.76
N LEU A 84 -3.97 -21.02 7.96
CA LEU A 84 -4.49 -20.81 6.61
C LEU A 84 -5.85 -20.07 6.64
N SER A 85 -6.72 -20.42 7.59
CA SER A 85 -8.00 -19.72 7.78
C SER A 85 -7.82 -18.26 8.22
N GLU A 86 -6.86 -18.00 9.10
CA GLU A 86 -6.50 -16.66 9.57
C GLU A 86 -5.91 -15.84 8.43
N LYS A 87 -5.03 -16.44 7.62
CA LYS A 87 -4.48 -15.82 6.41
C LYS A 87 -5.59 -15.36 5.47
N TYR A 88 -6.52 -16.24 5.11
CA TYR A 88 -7.62 -15.87 4.20
C TYR A 88 -8.52 -14.77 4.77
N THR A 89 -8.73 -14.77 6.09
CA THR A 89 -9.48 -13.71 6.76
C THR A 89 -8.74 -12.37 6.65
N LEU A 90 -7.43 -12.38 6.84
CA LEU A 90 -6.61 -11.17 6.76
C LEU A 90 -6.50 -10.64 5.33
N GLU A 91 -6.33 -11.52 4.34
CA GLU A 91 -6.32 -11.16 2.91
C GLU A 91 -7.62 -10.47 2.50
N ARG A 92 -8.78 -10.98 2.97
CA ARG A 92 -10.08 -10.35 2.72
C ARG A 92 -10.15 -8.95 3.32
N LYS A 93 -9.77 -8.80 4.60
CA LYS A 93 -9.76 -7.49 5.28
C LYS A 93 -8.81 -6.51 4.59
N PHE A 94 -7.66 -6.97 4.11
CA PHE A 94 -6.72 -6.13 3.39
C PHE A 94 -7.30 -5.65 2.05
N ALA A 95 -7.98 -6.53 1.31
CA ALA A 95 -8.68 -6.15 0.08
C ALA A 95 -9.79 -5.13 0.34
N GLU A 96 -10.60 -5.33 1.39
CA GLU A 96 -11.64 -4.37 1.81
C GLU A 96 -11.05 -3.01 2.18
N LEU A 97 -9.98 -2.98 2.98
CA LEU A 97 -9.28 -1.75 3.36
C LEU A 97 -8.70 -1.02 2.15
N ARG A 98 -8.15 -1.76 1.18
CA ARG A 98 -7.61 -1.18 -0.05
C ARG A 98 -8.72 -0.54 -0.89
N MET A 99 -9.86 -1.20 -1.04
CA MET A 99 -11.01 -0.63 -1.74
C MET A 99 -11.53 0.64 -1.05
N ALA A 100 -11.69 0.61 0.27
CA ALA A 100 -12.15 1.76 1.04
C ALA A 100 -11.18 2.94 0.95
N LEU A 101 -9.87 2.67 0.90
CA LEU A 101 -8.85 3.69 0.70
C LEU A 101 -8.95 4.32 -0.69
N ASP A 102 -9.06 3.52 -1.73
CA ASP A 102 -9.17 3.98 -3.12
C ASP A 102 -10.44 4.84 -3.30
N GLU A 103 -11.57 4.40 -2.72
CA GLU A 103 -12.82 5.16 -2.69
C GLU A 103 -12.64 6.50 -1.98
N LYS A 104 -12.01 6.50 -0.79
CA LYS A 104 -11.82 7.72 -0.02
C LYS A 104 -10.90 8.72 -0.72
N GLN A 105 -9.84 8.24 -1.37
CA GLN A 105 -8.95 9.08 -2.17
C GLN A 105 -9.70 9.71 -3.34
N SER A 106 -10.52 8.93 -4.06
CA SER A 106 -11.34 9.42 -5.16
C SER A 106 -12.33 10.51 -4.70
N GLU A 107 -12.99 10.30 -3.55
CA GLU A 107 -13.92 11.27 -2.97
C GLU A 107 -13.22 12.60 -2.63
N VAL A 108 -12.05 12.54 -1.97
CA VAL A 108 -11.28 13.75 -1.60
C VAL A 108 -10.82 14.50 -2.83
N ILE A 109 -10.28 13.82 -3.83
CA ILE A 109 -9.81 14.42 -5.09
C ILE A 109 -10.99 15.09 -5.81
N THR A 110 -12.12 14.39 -5.93
CA THR A 110 -13.31 14.90 -6.61
C THR A 110 -13.88 16.12 -5.88
N SER A 111 -13.98 16.07 -4.54
CA SER A 111 -14.45 17.19 -3.72
C SER A 111 -13.57 18.43 -3.88
N ALA A 112 -12.24 18.26 -3.78
CA ALA A 112 -11.29 19.36 -3.94
C ALA A 112 -11.34 19.94 -5.37
N SER A 113 -11.46 19.08 -6.39
CA SER A 113 -11.59 19.49 -7.78
C SER A 113 -12.87 20.32 -8.02
N ASN A 114 -14.00 19.89 -7.47
CA ASN A 114 -15.27 20.59 -7.58
C ASN A 114 -15.23 21.96 -6.88
N GLU A 115 -14.65 22.05 -5.69
CA GLU A 115 -14.50 23.33 -4.98
C GLU A 115 -13.56 24.28 -5.74
N LEU A 116 -12.49 23.77 -6.35
CA LEU A 116 -11.60 24.57 -7.19
C LEU A 116 -12.32 25.08 -8.45
N ALA A 117 -13.11 24.23 -9.11
CA ALA A 117 -13.90 24.61 -10.27
C ALA A 117 -14.92 25.71 -9.92
N ARG A 118 -15.58 25.59 -8.76
CA ARG A 118 -16.50 26.62 -8.24
C ARG A 118 -15.79 27.95 -8.04
N ARG A 119 -14.66 27.95 -7.33
CA ARG A 119 -13.85 29.17 -7.09
C ARG A 119 -13.33 29.79 -8.37
N LYS A 120 -12.96 28.99 -9.36
CA LYS A 120 -12.56 29.48 -10.68
C LYS A 120 -13.71 30.25 -11.35
N GLY A 121 -14.93 29.72 -11.29
CA GLY A 121 -16.13 30.41 -11.78
C GLY A 121 -16.37 31.74 -11.07
N ASP A 122 -16.29 31.77 -9.73
CA ASP A 122 -16.42 33.01 -8.94
C ASP A 122 -15.37 34.06 -9.37
N LEU A 123 -14.13 33.62 -9.62
CA LEU A 123 -13.04 34.52 -10.04
C LEU A 123 -13.24 35.07 -11.45
N GLU A 124 -13.77 34.27 -12.37
CA GLU A 124 -14.09 34.70 -13.74
C GLU A 124 -15.17 35.79 -13.75
N VAL A 125 -16.21 35.64 -12.92
CA VAL A 125 -17.25 36.66 -12.73
C VAL A 125 -16.64 37.95 -12.15
N ASN A 126 -15.79 37.84 -11.13
CA ASN A 126 -15.12 39.00 -10.54
C ASN A 126 -14.22 39.73 -11.55
N LEU A 127 -13.50 38.99 -12.39
CA LEU A 127 -12.67 39.57 -13.44
C LEU A 127 -13.51 40.36 -14.44
N ASN A 128 -14.65 39.80 -14.86
CA ASN A 128 -15.56 40.50 -15.76
C ASN A 128 -16.13 41.78 -15.12
N LEU A 129 -16.55 41.71 -13.85
CA LEU A 129 -17.07 42.86 -13.12
C LEU A 129 -16.02 43.98 -12.96
N VAL A 130 -14.76 43.63 -12.71
CA VAL A 130 -13.65 44.59 -12.67
C VAL A 130 -13.43 45.27 -14.03
N ASN A 131 -13.55 44.52 -15.12
CA ASN A 131 -13.45 45.08 -16.47
C ASN A 131 -14.62 46.03 -16.76
N GLU A 132 -15.85 45.64 -16.45
CA GLU A 132 -17.03 46.49 -16.59
C GLU A 132 -16.91 47.78 -15.76
N LEU A 133 -16.46 47.67 -14.50
CA LEU A 133 -16.23 48.81 -13.63
C LEU A 133 -15.19 49.78 -14.22
N LYS A 134 -14.12 49.26 -14.82
CA LYS A 134 -13.09 50.07 -15.47
C LYS A 134 -13.66 50.83 -16.68
N VAL A 135 -14.53 50.20 -17.46
CA VAL A 135 -15.21 50.85 -18.60
C VAL A 135 -16.07 52.00 -18.10
N VAL A 136 -16.93 51.76 -17.10
CA VAL A 136 -17.81 52.78 -16.52
C VAL A 136 -17.01 53.93 -15.89
N GLU A 137 -15.92 53.64 -15.19
CA GLU A 137 -15.06 54.67 -14.59
C GLU A 137 -14.39 55.53 -15.68
N ASN A 138 -13.94 54.94 -16.78
CA ASN A 138 -13.41 55.68 -17.93
C ASN A 138 -14.47 56.59 -18.56
N GLU A 139 -15.69 56.09 -18.78
CA GLU A 139 -16.80 56.89 -19.30
C GLU A 139 -17.13 58.05 -18.36
N LYS A 140 -17.13 57.82 -17.04
CA LYS A 140 -17.31 58.87 -16.04
C LYS A 140 -16.23 59.93 -16.12
N LEU A 141 -14.96 59.54 -16.25
CA LEU A 141 -13.83 60.47 -16.35
C LEU A 141 -13.89 61.31 -17.63
N ILE A 142 -14.26 60.70 -18.76
CA ILE A 142 -14.48 61.40 -20.04
C ILE A 142 -15.60 62.42 -19.87
N PHE A 143 -16.77 61.99 -19.37
CA PHE A 143 -17.91 62.87 -19.14
C PHE A 143 -17.56 64.04 -18.23
N MET A 144 -16.94 63.77 -17.09
CA MET A 144 -16.51 64.79 -16.15
C MET A 144 -15.54 65.80 -16.78
N SER A 145 -14.59 65.33 -17.59
CA SER A 145 -13.63 66.22 -18.27
C SER A 145 -14.32 67.13 -19.26
N SER A 146 -15.25 66.61 -20.08
CA SER A 146 -16.05 67.43 -21.00
C SER A 146 -16.92 68.46 -20.27
N MET A 147 -17.51 68.09 -19.13
CA MET A 147 -18.31 69.04 -18.33
C MET A 147 -17.45 70.17 -17.74
N LEU A 148 -16.24 69.84 -17.27
CA LEU A 148 -15.30 70.83 -16.74
C LEU A 148 -14.79 71.77 -17.83
N GLU A 149 -14.54 71.26 -19.03
CA GLU A 149 -14.17 72.06 -20.20
C GLU A 149 -15.26 73.10 -20.50
N ILE A 150 -16.53 72.68 -20.60
CA ILE A 150 -17.66 73.59 -20.80
C ILE A 150 -17.75 74.62 -19.66
N LEU A 151 -17.71 74.20 -18.40
CA LEU A 151 -17.77 75.14 -17.26
C LEU A 151 -16.61 76.15 -17.26
N GLY A 152 -15.44 75.75 -17.76
CA GLY A 152 -14.28 76.61 -17.96
C GLY A 152 -14.54 77.75 -18.94
N GLU A 153 -15.25 77.49 -20.04
CA GLU A 153 -15.61 78.51 -21.04
C GLU A 153 -16.48 79.63 -20.44
N TYR A 154 -17.31 79.30 -19.45
CA TYR A 154 -18.20 80.24 -18.77
C TYR A 154 -17.64 80.78 -17.44
N GLY A 155 -16.41 80.41 -17.05
CA GLY A 155 -15.78 80.86 -15.80
C GLY A 155 -16.43 80.31 -14.51
N ALA A 156 -17.25 79.26 -14.60
CA ALA A 156 -18.00 78.69 -13.48
C ALA A 156 -17.33 77.42 -12.91
N TRP A 157 -16.02 77.52 -12.62
CA TRP A 157 -15.26 76.38 -12.12
C TRP A 157 -15.73 75.91 -10.74
N PRO A 158 -16.05 74.62 -10.56
CA PRO A 158 -16.41 74.08 -9.26
C PRO A 158 -15.18 73.93 -8.36
N HIS A 159 -15.34 74.14 -7.05
CA HIS A 159 -14.28 73.89 -6.07
C HIS A 159 -13.93 72.40 -5.90
N VAL A 160 -14.86 71.49 -6.20
CA VAL A 160 -14.70 70.04 -6.13
C VAL A 160 -15.38 69.40 -7.33
N THR A 161 -14.79 68.37 -7.92
CA THR A 161 -15.28 67.74 -9.17
C THR A 161 -16.25 66.58 -8.94
N ASN A 162 -16.97 66.56 -7.82
CA ASN A 162 -18.01 65.56 -7.59
C ASN A 162 -19.30 65.89 -8.38
N ALA A 163 -20.16 64.88 -8.58
CA ALA A 163 -21.37 65.03 -9.40
C ALA A 163 -22.30 66.16 -8.93
N SER A 164 -22.44 66.35 -7.61
CA SER A 164 -23.30 67.40 -7.05
C SER A 164 -22.76 68.81 -7.32
N ALA A 165 -21.45 69.01 -7.16
CA ALA A 165 -20.80 70.30 -7.38
C ALA A 165 -20.78 70.68 -8.86
N LEU A 166 -20.54 69.70 -9.74
CA LEU A 166 -20.66 69.89 -11.19
C LEU A 166 -22.09 70.30 -11.56
N SER A 167 -23.11 69.57 -11.09
CA SER A 167 -24.51 69.89 -11.35
C SER A 167 -24.91 71.30 -10.91
N ASN A 168 -24.49 71.72 -9.72
CA ASN A 168 -24.78 73.05 -9.20
C ASN A 168 -24.08 74.17 -9.99
N SER A 169 -22.85 73.92 -10.44
CA SER A 169 -22.09 74.89 -11.25
C SER A 169 -22.74 75.10 -12.63
N ILE A 170 -23.24 74.02 -13.24
CA ILE A 170 -23.97 74.08 -14.52
C ILE A 170 -25.28 74.86 -14.36
N LYS A 171 -26.05 74.59 -13.28
CA LYS A 171 -27.27 75.36 -12.99
C LYS A 171 -26.99 76.85 -12.87
N SER A 172 -25.91 77.19 -12.15
CA SER A 172 -25.47 78.57 -11.99
C SER A 172 -25.10 79.23 -13.33
N CYS A 173 -24.49 78.47 -14.25
CA CYS A 173 -24.21 78.92 -15.63
C CYS A 173 -25.46 79.18 -16.47
N LEU A 174 -26.49 78.35 -16.32
CA LEU A 174 -27.67 78.36 -17.19
C LEU A 174 -28.78 79.33 -16.74
N ASN A 175 -28.57 80.12 -15.67
CA ASN A 175 -29.56 81.05 -15.08
C ASN A 175 -30.92 80.38 -14.78
N PHE A 176 -30.90 79.21 -14.13
CA PHE A 176 -32.05 78.62 -13.42
C PHE A 176 -31.81 78.63 -11.91
#